data_AF-A0AAV8BPF7-F1
#
_entry.id   AF-A0AAV8BPF7-F1
#
_cell.length_a   1.000
_cell.length_b   1.000
_cell.length_c   1.000
_cell.angle_alpha   90.00
_cell.angle_beta   90.00
_cell.angle_gamma   90.00
#
_symmetry.space_group_name_H-M   'P 1'
#
loop_
_entity.id
_entity.type
_entity.pdbx_description
1 polymer ?
#
loop_
_entity_poly.entity_id
_entity_poly.type
_entity_poly.pdbx_seq_one_letter_code
_entity_poly.pdbx_strand_id
1 'polypeptide(L)'
;MVDVVTGYLDDALSCIDQEEMECDEYECPDEYECPEHEFYNFQKNKSIKLGQIWALYSDMDTFPKYYAQLKRINLKEQIVYIQWLEPIGKGAVGEDKRWFDSMLPSGCGTFVVTGEKNSYDKYAFSHKVTARQLTGKKNAFEIIPVVTEIWAVYRNWTLILSGDDIDENCQYDLVWVSELTHTGIKVLLLAKVAGHRTVFRLDSERKSVEIPRGEFTRFSHRIPQHRLIHEAGGNLCGCWELDPAALPESFIY
;
A
#
# COMPACT_ATOMS: atom_id res chain seq x y z
N MET A 1 -47.96 -56.82 -47.25
CA MET A 1 -48.18 -55.36 -47.20
C MET A 1 -47.21 -54.87 -46.13
N VAL A 2 -46.07 -54.24 -46.41
CA VAL A 2 -45.56 -53.48 -47.56
C VAL A 2 -44.03 -53.45 -47.45
N ASP A 3 -43.35 -53.38 -48.59
CA ASP A 3 -41.94 -53.02 -48.78
C ASP A 3 -41.67 -51.52 -48.52
N VAL A 4 -40.37 -51.15 -48.63
CA VAL A 4 -39.72 -49.82 -48.89
C VAL A 4 -38.78 -49.45 -47.74
N VAL A 5 -37.44 -49.53 -47.83
CA VAL A 5 -36.43 -48.85 -48.69
C VAL A 5 -36.20 -47.36 -48.33
N THR A 6 -35.06 -47.13 -47.65
CA THR A 6 -34.13 -45.98 -47.67
C THR A 6 -34.59 -44.54 -47.40
N GLY A 7 -33.80 -43.82 -46.58
CA GLY A 7 -33.84 -42.36 -46.49
C GLY A 7 -32.89 -41.74 -45.45
N TYR A 8 -31.60 -41.77 -45.77
CA TYR A 8 -30.48 -40.85 -45.47
C TYR A 8 -30.67 -39.54 -44.64
N LEU A 9 -29.54 -39.17 -43.99
CA LEU A 9 -29.05 -37.84 -43.53
C LEU A 9 -29.63 -37.31 -42.21
N ASP A 10 -28.88 -36.66 -41.31
CA ASP A 10 -27.44 -36.56 -41.04
C ASP A 10 -27.31 -35.82 -39.69
N ASP A 11 -26.15 -36.00 -39.08
CA ASP A 11 -25.40 -35.01 -38.30
C ASP A 11 -25.70 -34.66 -36.83
N ALA A 12 -24.64 -34.98 -36.06
CA ALA A 12 -24.01 -34.20 -35.00
C ALA A 12 -24.59 -34.27 -33.58
N LEU A 13 -24.30 -35.38 -32.88
CA LEU A 13 -24.20 -35.41 -31.42
C LEU A 13 -23.23 -36.52 -30.95
N SER A 14 -21.93 -36.28 -31.11
CA SER A 14 -20.80 -36.91 -30.39
C SER A 14 -19.52 -36.38 -31.07
N CYS A 15 -18.53 -35.77 -30.44
CA CYS A 15 -17.93 -35.99 -29.14
C CYS A 15 -17.37 -34.66 -28.66
N ILE A 16 -17.61 -34.28 -27.40
CA ILE A 16 -16.77 -33.28 -26.73
C ILE A 16 -15.75 -34.10 -25.96
N ASP A 17 -14.51 -34.07 -26.43
CA ASP A 17 -13.37 -34.60 -25.69
C ASP A 17 -13.27 -33.85 -24.36
N GLN A 18 -13.27 -34.62 -23.26
CA GLN A 18 -12.90 -34.13 -21.95
C GLN A 18 -11.37 -33.98 -21.94
N GLU A 19 -10.87 -32.79 -22.27
CA GLU A 19 -9.52 -32.40 -21.85
C GLU A 19 -9.62 -31.94 -20.39
N GLU A 20 -9.04 -32.77 -19.51
CA GLU A 20 -8.84 -32.45 -18.10
C GLU A 20 -7.97 -31.20 -17.99
N MET A 21 -8.54 -30.13 -17.44
CA MET A 21 -7.83 -28.90 -17.15
C MET A 21 -6.93 -29.15 -15.95
N GLU A 22 -5.66 -29.52 -16.20
CA GLU A 22 -4.60 -29.50 -15.19
C GLU A 22 -4.54 -28.08 -14.61
N CYS A 23 -4.95 -27.95 -13.35
CA CYS A 23 -4.75 -26.71 -12.61
C CYS A 23 -3.29 -26.71 -12.20
N ASP A 24 -2.48 -25.89 -12.87
CA ASP A 24 -1.10 -25.65 -12.46
C ASP A 24 -1.08 -25.35 -10.95
N GLU A 25 -0.30 -26.14 -10.21
CA GLU A 25 -0.03 -25.90 -8.81
C GLU A 25 0.60 -24.52 -8.69
N TYR A 26 -0.15 -23.54 -8.17
CA TYR A 26 0.40 -22.24 -7.80
C TYR A 26 1.41 -22.47 -6.67
N GLU A 27 2.68 -22.63 -7.03
CA GLU A 27 3.79 -22.55 -6.10
C GLU A 27 3.72 -21.18 -5.41
N CYS A 28 3.46 -21.18 -4.09
CA CYS A 28 3.62 -19.98 -3.28
C CYS A 28 5.09 -19.57 -3.40
N PRO A 29 5.40 -18.33 -3.86
CA PRO A 29 6.77 -17.85 -3.87
C PRO A 29 7.36 -17.96 -2.46
N ASP A 30 8.66 -18.27 -2.40
CA ASP A 30 9.47 -18.37 -1.18
C ASP A 30 9.03 -17.35 -0.11
N GLU A 31 8.91 -17.81 1.14
CA GLU A 31 8.55 -16.98 2.29
C GLU A 31 9.35 -15.66 2.25
N TYR A 32 8.66 -14.54 1.99
CA TYR A 32 9.27 -13.21 2.05
C TYR A 32 9.79 -12.99 3.48
N GLU A 33 11.09 -13.18 3.69
CA GLU A 33 11.75 -12.88 4.95
C GLU A 33 11.84 -11.36 5.10
N CYS A 34 10.94 -10.82 5.94
CA CYS A 34 10.97 -9.41 6.31
C CYS A 34 12.37 -9.03 6.84
N PRO A 35 13.03 -8.00 6.29
CA PRO A 35 14.34 -7.60 6.76
C PRO A 35 14.32 -7.25 8.24
N GLU A 36 15.37 -7.64 8.98
CA GLU A 36 15.45 -7.41 10.41
C GLU A 36 15.59 -5.91 10.75
N HIS A 37 14.97 -5.51 11.86
CA HIS A 37 15.13 -4.19 12.46
C HIS A 37 16.46 -4.11 13.24
N GLU A 38 17.09 -2.94 13.26
CA GLU A 38 18.37 -2.71 13.94
C GLU A 38 18.20 -2.30 15.42
N PHE A 39 17.18 -1.48 15.74
CA PHE A 39 16.98 -0.95 17.09
C PHE A 39 15.54 -1.09 17.62
N TYR A 40 14.52 -0.97 16.77
CA TYR A 40 13.12 -0.89 17.17
C TYR A 40 12.24 -1.94 16.47
N ASN A 41 11.55 -2.75 17.27
CA ASN A 41 10.59 -3.71 16.76
C ASN A 41 9.23 -3.05 16.44
N PHE A 42 8.95 -2.80 15.17
CA PHE A 42 7.71 -2.19 14.67
C PHE A 42 6.46 -3.06 14.83
N GLN A 43 6.62 -4.37 15.05
CA GLN A 43 5.52 -5.29 15.34
C GLN A 43 5.07 -5.23 16.80
N LYS A 44 5.94 -4.75 17.70
CA LYS A 44 5.68 -4.68 19.14
C LYS A 44 4.72 -3.54 19.49
N ASN A 45 3.93 -3.73 20.56
CA ASN A 45 3.12 -2.69 21.21
C ASN A 45 2.04 -2.00 20.35
N LYS A 46 1.50 -2.67 19.33
CA LYS A 46 0.34 -2.16 18.57
C LYS A 46 -0.89 -2.01 19.47
N SER A 47 -1.24 -0.77 19.79
CA SER A 47 -2.45 -0.41 20.56
C SER A 47 -3.67 -0.29 19.65
N ILE A 48 -4.16 -1.43 19.20
CA ILE A 48 -5.34 -1.56 18.33
C ILE A 48 -6.62 -1.25 19.11
N LYS A 49 -7.47 -0.35 18.58
CA LYS A 49 -8.77 0.02 19.16
C LYS A 49 -9.86 0.06 18.09
N LEU A 50 -11.11 -0.20 18.50
CA LEU A 50 -12.27 -0.17 17.61
C LEU A 50 -12.46 1.20 16.95
N GLY A 51 -12.94 1.20 15.71
CA GLY A 51 -13.22 2.40 14.93
C GLY A 51 -11.99 3.08 14.32
N GLN A 52 -10.77 2.66 14.70
CA GLN A 52 -9.53 3.16 14.09
C GLN A 52 -9.43 2.71 12.63
N ILE A 53 -8.62 3.45 11.86
CA ILE A 53 -8.21 3.08 10.51
C ILE A 53 -6.74 2.68 10.55
N TRP A 54 -6.43 1.55 9.93
CA TRP A 54 -5.09 0.97 9.90
C TRP A 54 -4.68 0.65 8.47
N ALA A 55 -3.37 0.73 8.24
CA ALA A 55 -2.71 0.29 7.02
C ALA A 55 -2.37 -1.20 7.09
N LEU A 56 -2.58 -1.91 5.99
CA LEU A 56 -2.23 -3.30 5.76
C LEU A 56 -1.40 -3.39 4.46
N TYR A 57 -0.55 -4.40 4.40
CA TYR A 57 0.34 -4.65 3.27
C TYR A 57 -0.47 -5.11 2.06
N SER A 58 -0.14 -4.54 0.90
CA SER A 58 -0.73 -4.92 -0.39
C SER A 58 -0.13 -6.23 -0.88
N ASP A 59 -0.96 -7.05 -1.49
CA ASP A 59 -0.55 -8.23 -2.25
C ASP A 59 0.15 -7.90 -3.58
N MET A 60 0.08 -6.64 -4.05
CA MET A 60 0.68 -6.22 -5.32
C MET A 60 2.15 -5.84 -5.21
N ASP A 61 2.52 -5.04 -4.21
CA ASP A 61 3.88 -4.53 -4.04
C ASP A 61 4.41 -4.66 -2.62
N THR A 62 3.69 -5.41 -1.77
CA THR A 62 4.05 -5.69 -0.37
C THR A 62 4.07 -4.46 0.55
N PHE A 63 3.69 -3.25 0.09
CA PHE A 63 3.74 -2.03 0.92
C PHE A 63 2.42 -1.73 1.66
N PRO A 64 2.46 -1.03 2.81
CA PRO A 64 1.30 -0.79 3.66
C PRO A 64 0.37 0.32 3.14
N LYS A 65 -0.30 0.08 2.02
CA LYS A 65 -1.18 1.04 1.32
C LYS A 65 -2.64 0.61 1.20
N TYR A 66 -3.00 -0.57 1.72
CA TYR A 66 -4.41 -0.94 1.90
C TYR A 66 -4.92 -0.42 3.24
N TYR A 67 -6.12 0.17 3.24
CA TYR A 67 -6.68 0.77 4.45
C TYR A 67 -7.93 0.05 4.89
N ALA A 68 -8.08 -0.15 6.20
CA ALA A 68 -9.26 -0.78 6.74
C ALA A 68 -9.72 -0.16 8.05
N GLN A 69 -11.04 -0.10 8.24
CA GLN A 69 -11.65 0.31 9.50
C GLN A 69 -11.87 -0.91 10.40
N LEU A 70 -11.41 -0.81 11.64
CA LEU A 70 -11.54 -1.90 12.61
C LEU A 70 -12.94 -1.93 13.21
N LYS A 71 -13.64 -3.06 13.03
CA LYS A 71 -15.04 -3.22 13.45
C LYS A 71 -15.21 -4.06 14.70
N ARG A 72 -14.37 -5.07 14.88
CA ARG A 72 -14.37 -5.95 16.06
C ARG A 72 -12.96 -6.47 16.32
N ILE A 73 -12.63 -6.68 17.59
CA ILE A 73 -11.32 -7.22 18.01
C ILE A 73 -11.59 -8.42 18.92
N ASN A 74 -11.03 -9.57 18.59
CA ASN A 74 -10.97 -10.75 19.45
C ASN A 74 -9.56 -10.86 20.06
N LEU A 75 -9.41 -10.39 21.30
CA LEU A 75 -8.12 -10.43 21.99
C LEU A 75 -7.69 -11.83 22.42
N LYS A 76 -8.59 -12.81 22.48
CA LYS A 76 -8.21 -14.18 22.86
C LYS A 76 -7.51 -14.88 21.70
N GLU A 77 -8.05 -14.71 20.50
CA GLU A 77 -7.54 -15.31 19.27
C GLU A 77 -6.55 -14.38 18.54
N GLN A 78 -6.32 -13.16 19.04
CA GLN A 78 -5.54 -12.11 18.35
C GLN A 78 -6.08 -11.76 16.94
N ILE A 79 -7.37 -12.00 16.69
CA ILE A 79 -8.02 -11.73 15.40
C ILE A 79 -8.71 -10.36 15.42
N VAL A 80 -8.57 -9.61 14.33
CA VAL A 80 -9.22 -8.32 14.11
C VAL A 80 -10.13 -8.40 12.88
N TYR A 81 -11.39 -8.04 13.05
CA TYR A 81 -12.37 -7.96 11.97
C TYR A 81 -12.43 -6.54 11.43
N ILE A 82 -12.42 -6.44 10.10
CA ILE A 82 -12.26 -5.17 9.40
C ILE A 82 -13.34 -4.98 8.33
N GLN A 83 -13.44 -3.73 7.86
CA GLN A 83 -14.04 -3.40 6.56
C GLN A 83 -13.04 -2.58 5.77
N TRP A 84 -12.84 -2.94 4.50
CA TRP A 84 -11.88 -2.26 3.63
C TRP A 84 -12.31 -0.85 3.29
N LEU A 85 -11.32 -0.02 2.96
CA LEU A 85 -11.48 1.31 2.40
C LEU A 85 -10.93 1.32 0.98
N GLU A 86 -11.73 1.80 0.04
CA GLU A 86 -11.32 1.97 -1.36
C GLU A 86 -11.24 3.43 -1.74
N PRO A 87 -10.28 3.83 -2.59
CA PRO A 87 -10.17 5.21 -3.05
C PRO A 87 -11.42 5.61 -3.87
N ILE A 88 -11.96 6.81 -3.60
CA ILE A 88 -13.03 7.40 -4.41
C ILE A 88 -12.44 7.76 -5.77
N GLY A 89 -12.95 7.13 -6.83
CA GLY A 89 -12.55 7.42 -8.20
C GLY A 89 -12.38 6.18 -9.09
N LYS A 90 -12.48 4.96 -8.53
CA LYS A 90 -12.85 3.78 -9.33
C LYS A 90 -14.24 4.05 -9.97
N GLY A 91 -14.25 4.67 -11.16
CA GLY A 91 -15.47 4.97 -11.94
C GLY A 91 -15.95 6.43 -12.01
N ALA A 92 -15.17 7.45 -11.62
CA ALA A 92 -15.59 8.85 -11.82
C ALA A 92 -15.19 9.38 -13.21
N VAL A 93 -16.17 9.90 -13.97
CA VAL A 93 -15.97 10.52 -15.29
C VAL A 93 -15.36 11.91 -15.11
N GLY A 94 -14.10 12.06 -15.50
CA GLY A 94 -13.29 13.29 -15.46
C GLY A 94 -11.83 12.96 -15.73
N GLU A 95 -10.99 13.94 -16.05
CA GLU A 95 -9.65 13.83 -16.69
C GLU A 95 -8.59 12.95 -15.96
N ASP A 96 -8.91 12.39 -14.79
CA ASP A 96 -8.07 11.51 -13.97
C ASP A 96 -8.19 10.00 -14.29
N LYS A 97 -8.70 9.63 -15.48
CA LYS A 97 -8.87 8.20 -15.85
C LYS A 97 -7.57 7.41 -15.95
N ARG A 98 -6.45 8.06 -16.28
CA ARG A 98 -5.18 7.35 -16.55
C ARG A 98 -4.56 6.71 -15.31
N TRP A 99 -4.73 7.31 -14.13
CA TRP A 99 -4.17 6.72 -12.90
C TRP A 99 -4.98 5.51 -12.40
N PHE A 100 -6.27 5.42 -12.72
CA PHE A 100 -7.07 4.24 -12.36
C PHE A 100 -6.77 3.04 -13.25
N ASP A 101 -6.33 3.29 -14.50
CA ASP A 101 -5.82 2.27 -15.41
C ASP A 101 -4.35 1.90 -15.08
N SER A 102 -3.58 2.80 -14.45
CA SER A 102 -2.28 2.48 -13.87
C SER A 102 -2.45 1.77 -12.53
N MET A 103 -2.00 0.52 -12.41
CA MET A 103 -2.27 -0.39 -11.29
C MET A 103 -1.73 0.02 -9.90
N LEU A 104 -1.22 1.25 -9.70
CA LEU A 104 -0.61 1.66 -8.44
C LEU A 104 -1.58 2.50 -7.58
N PRO A 105 -2.12 1.96 -6.48
CA PRO A 105 -2.95 2.75 -5.58
C PRO A 105 -2.11 3.83 -4.91
N SER A 106 -2.64 5.07 -4.90
CA SER A 106 -2.11 6.16 -4.06
C SER A 106 -2.43 5.86 -2.59
N GLY A 107 -1.43 5.99 -1.72
CA GLY A 107 -1.61 5.84 -0.26
C GLY A 107 -2.25 7.07 0.40
N CYS A 108 -2.53 8.12 -0.35
CA CYS A 108 -3.28 9.25 0.16
C CYS A 108 -4.40 9.69 -0.79
N GLY A 109 -5.41 10.34 -0.23
CA GLY A 109 -6.62 10.75 -0.93
C GLY A 109 -7.89 10.54 -0.13
N THR A 110 -9.01 10.46 -0.84
CA THR A 110 -10.31 10.17 -0.24
C THR A 110 -10.67 8.72 -0.44
N PHE A 111 -11.12 8.07 0.62
CA PHE A 111 -11.48 6.67 0.65
C PHE A 111 -12.90 6.47 1.18
N VAL A 112 -13.57 5.40 0.74
CA VAL A 112 -14.89 4.98 1.20
C VAL A 112 -14.84 3.58 1.78
N VAL A 113 -15.52 3.39 2.90
CA VAL A 113 -15.67 2.06 3.52
C VAL A 113 -16.54 1.18 2.61
N THR A 114 -16.03 0.01 2.25
CA THR A 114 -16.74 -0.96 1.43
C THR A 114 -17.66 -1.87 2.27
N GLY A 115 -18.50 -2.64 1.59
CA GLY A 115 -19.32 -3.67 2.22
C GLY A 115 -18.53 -4.94 2.59
N GLU A 116 -17.32 -5.09 2.06
CA GLU A 116 -16.48 -6.27 2.24
C GLU A 116 -16.03 -6.40 3.70
N LYS A 117 -16.08 -7.63 4.22
CA LYS A 117 -15.79 -7.94 5.62
C LYS A 117 -14.79 -9.08 5.66
N ASN A 118 -13.68 -8.85 6.33
CA ASN A 118 -12.58 -9.78 6.41
C ASN A 118 -12.07 -9.82 7.85
N SER A 119 -11.25 -10.82 8.17
CA SER A 119 -10.58 -10.94 9.46
C SER A 119 -9.12 -11.29 9.26
N TYR A 120 -8.26 -10.64 10.02
CA TYR A 120 -6.82 -10.82 9.94
C TYR A 120 -6.24 -11.02 11.33
N ASP A 121 -5.10 -11.70 11.40
CA ASP A 121 -4.27 -11.69 12.59
C ASP A 121 -3.81 -10.25 12.89
N LYS A 122 -3.73 -9.91 14.17
CA LYS A 122 -3.22 -8.63 14.68
C LYS A 122 -1.84 -8.24 14.10
N TYR A 123 -0.99 -9.19 13.73
CA TYR A 123 0.34 -8.94 13.18
C TYR A 123 0.32 -8.51 11.71
N ALA A 124 -0.78 -8.73 10.97
CA ALA A 124 -0.91 -8.33 9.56
C ALA A 124 -1.03 -6.80 9.35
N PHE A 125 -1.28 -6.04 10.43
CA PHE A 125 -1.50 -4.60 10.37
C PHE A 125 -0.17 -3.86 10.49
N SER A 126 0.17 -2.94 9.59
CA SER A 126 1.40 -2.15 9.70
C SER A 126 1.28 -1.08 10.79
N HIS A 127 0.44 -0.07 10.56
CA HIS A 127 0.34 1.09 11.45
C HIS A 127 -1.04 1.74 11.42
N LYS A 128 -1.36 2.49 12.50
CA LYS A 128 -2.55 3.33 12.56
C LYS A 128 -2.38 4.54 11.65
N VAL A 129 -3.42 4.84 10.88
CA VAL A 129 -3.47 6.00 9.97
C VAL A 129 -4.33 7.11 10.58
N THR A 130 -3.90 8.35 10.38
CA THR A 130 -4.72 9.53 10.72
C THR A 130 -5.69 9.78 9.58
N ALA A 131 -6.98 9.49 9.82
CA ALA A 131 -8.02 9.64 8.83
C ALA A 131 -9.08 10.65 9.31
N ARG A 132 -9.37 11.65 8.47
CA ARG A 132 -10.40 12.66 8.73
C ARG A 132 -11.71 12.23 8.10
N GLN A 133 -12.75 12.01 8.90
CA GLN A 133 -14.08 11.73 8.36
C GLN A 133 -14.60 12.94 7.60
N LEU A 134 -15.14 12.73 6.39
CA LEU A 134 -15.68 13.81 5.57
C LEU A 134 -17.06 14.27 6.10
N THR A 135 -17.22 15.59 6.23
CA THR A 135 -18.49 16.21 6.65
C THR A 135 -19.63 15.78 5.73
N GLY A 136 -20.72 15.27 6.32
CA GLY A 136 -21.89 14.81 5.58
C GLY A 136 -21.79 13.41 4.96
N LYS A 137 -20.63 12.73 5.04
CA LYS A 137 -20.44 11.36 4.52
C LYS A 137 -19.90 10.43 5.61
N LYS A 138 -20.78 9.68 6.27
CA LYS A 138 -20.41 8.80 7.41
C LYS A 138 -19.37 7.73 7.07
N ASN A 139 -19.31 7.28 5.82
CA ASN A 139 -18.43 6.19 5.40
C ASN A 139 -17.24 6.67 4.53
N ALA A 140 -17.02 7.98 4.43
CA ALA A 140 -15.92 8.52 3.64
C ALA A 140 -14.88 9.17 4.55
N PHE A 141 -13.62 8.89 4.28
CA PHE A 141 -12.47 9.34 5.05
C PHE A 141 -11.41 9.92 4.13
N GLU A 142 -10.78 11.01 4.54
CA GLU A 142 -9.62 11.57 3.88
C GLU A 142 -8.37 11.15 4.67
N ILE A 143 -7.41 10.56 3.96
CA ILE A 143 -6.10 10.18 4.46
C ILE A 143 -5.10 11.04 3.70
N ILE A 144 -4.41 11.93 4.38
CA ILE A 144 -3.38 12.80 3.82
C ILE A 144 -2.12 12.71 4.69
N PRO A 145 -0.92 12.88 4.11
CA PRO A 145 0.31 12.95 4.88
C PRO A 145 0.22 14.02 5.97
N VAL A 146 0.79 13.73 7.14
CA VAL A 146 0.74 14.61 8.31
C VAL A 146 2.16 15.05 8.68
N VAL A 147 2.31 16.26 9.23
CA VAL A 147 3.62 16.76 9.71
C VAL A 147 4.25 15.74 10.65
N THR A 148 5.57 15.56 10.52
CA THR A 148 6.43 14.60 11.21
C THR A 148 6.43 13.16 10.69
N GLU A 149 5.52 12.81 9.77
CA GLU A 149 5.51 11.48 9.15
C GLU A 149 6.57 11.36 8.04
N ILE A 150 7.05 10.14 7.84
CA ILE A 150 7.91 9.76 6.71
C ILE A 150 7.09 8.97 5.70
N TRP A 151 7.22 9.33 4.44
CA TRP A 151 6.49 8.76 3.32
C TRP A 151 7.46 8.37 2.20
N ALA A 152 7.14 7.30 1.48
CA ALA A 152 7.68 7.02 0.17
C ALA A 152 6.88 7.80 -0.88
N VAL A 153 7.57 8.54 -1.74
CA VAL A 153 6.96 9.26 -2.87
C VAL A 153 7.55 8.76 -4.18
N TYR A 154 6.72 8.62 -5.21
CA TYR A 154 7.17 8.23 -6.53
C TYR A 154 8.06 9.34 -7.14
N ARG A 155 9.28 8.97 -7.53
CA ARG A 155 10.24 9.88 -8.18
C ARG A 155 9.81 10.19 -9.61
N ASN A 156 9.44 9.16 -10.37
CA ASN A 156 9.05 9.24 -11.79
C ASN A 156 7.52 9.20 -11.99
N TRP A 157 6.77 9.87 -11.12
CA TRP A 157 5.30 9.85 -11.12
C TRP A 157 4.64 10.18 -12.48
N THR A 158 5.22 11.11 -13.25
CA THR A 158 4.68 11.46 -14.57
C THR A 158 4.83 10.33 -15.59
N LEU A 159 5.88 9.50 -15.47
CA LEU A 159 6.10 8.33 -16.32
C LEU A 159 5.17 7.17 -15.95
N ILE A 160 4.93 7.02 -14.64
CA ILE A 160 3.91 6.07 -14.15
C ILE A 160 2.53 6.44 -14.71
N LEU A 161 2.21 7.74 -14.78
CA LEU A 161 0.96 8.23 -15.39
C LEU A 161 0.87 8.03 -16.90
N SER A 162 1.99 7.94 -17.63
CA SER A 162 1.98 7.66 -19.08
C SER A 162 1.78 6.19 -19.42
N GLY A 163 1.82 5.29 -18.44
CA GLY A 163 1.69 3.85 -18.65
C GLY A 163 2.95 3.19 -19.20
N ASP A 164 4.10 3.84 -19.04
CA ASP A 164 5.41 3.25 -19.33
C ASP A 164 5.71 2.14 -18.31
N ASP A 165 6.61 1.21 -18.67
CA ASP A 165 6.87 -0.03 -17.91
C ASP A 165 7.05 0.27 -16.41
N ILE A 166 6.06 -0.15 -15.62
CA ILE A 166 5.89 0.29 -14.23
C ILE A 166 7.00 -0.30 -13.36
N ASP A 167 7.45 -1.51 -13.68
CA ASP A 167 8.42 -2.26 -12.88
C ASP A 167 9.81 -1.60 -12.91
N GLU A 168 10.26 -1.11 -14.07
CA GLU A 168 11.55 -0.41 -14.18
C GLU A 168 11.49 1.04 -13.67
N ASN A 169 10.30 1.65 -13.65
CA ASN A 169 10.11 3.07 -13.36
C ASN A 169 9.63 3.38 -11.93
N CYS A 170 9.30 2.38 -11.12
CA CYS A 170 8.88 2.51 -9.72
C CYS A 170 10.04 2.85 -8.77
N GLN A 171 10.62 4.02 -8.97
CA GLN A 171 11.61 4.59 -8.05
C GLN A 171 10.94 5.47 -7.00
N TYR A 172 11.47 5.40 -5.79
CA TYR A 172 10.97 6.15 -4.64
C TYR A 172 12.00 7.15 -4.14
N ASP A 173 11.51 8.26 -3.59
CA ASP A 173 12.24 9.10 -2.67
C ASP A 173 11.61 8.97 -1.28
N LEU A 174 12.44 8.91 -0.25
CA LEU A 174 11.98 8.93 1.14
C LEU A 174 11.95 10.37 1.63
N VAL A 175 10.80 10.80 2.13
CA VAL A 175 10.58 12.19 2.51
C VAL A 175 9.93 12.33 3.87
N TRP A 176 10.39 13.33 4.62
CA TRP A 176 9.81 13.76 5.89
C TRP A 176 8.88 14.94 5.67
N VAL A 177 7.65 14.84 6.16
CA VAL A 177 6.62 15.90 6.01
C VAL A 177 6.90 17.02 7.00
N SER A 178 7.25 18.19 6.47
CA SER A 178 7.67 19.35 7.25
C SER A 178 6.54 20.33 7.53
N GLU A 179 5.66 20.56 6.57
CA GLU A 179 4.61 21.57 6.66
C GLU A 179 3.45 21.21 5.72
N LEU A 180 2.21 21.42 6.19
CA LEU A 180 1.02 21.40 5.34
C LEU A 180 0.67 22.84 4.96
N THR A 181 0.69 23.14 3.67
CA THR A 181 0.39 24.49 3.15
C THR A 181 -1.02 24.54 2.55
N HIS A 182 -1.47 25.73 2.18
CA HIS A 182 -2.73 25.88 1.44
C HIS A 182 -2.63 25.33 0.00
N THR A 183 -1.43 25.30 -0.57
CA THR A 183 -1.12 24.91 -1.96
C THR A 183 -0.64 23.46 -2.10
N GLY A 184 -0.21 22.83 -1.02
CA GLY A 184 0.41 21.51 -1.07
C GLY A 184 1.00 21.04 0.26
N ILE A 185 2.04 20.21 0.18
CA ILE A 185 2.76 19.66 1.33
C ILE A 185 4.26 19.88 1.09
N LYS A 186 4.93 20.55 2.02
CA LYS A 186 6.38 20.68 1.99
C LYS A 186 7.03 19.48 2.64
N VAL A 187 7.99 18.90 1.94
CA VAL A 187 8.72 17.72 2.36
C VAL A 187 10.23 17.95 2.27
N LEU A 188 10.97 17.27 3.15
CA LEU A 188 12.44 17.23 3.16
C LEU A 188 12.89 15.81 2.79
N LEU A 189 13.89 15.68 1.93
CA LEU A 189 14.43 14.37 1.56
C LEU A 189 15.23 13.76 2.70
N LEU A 190 15.21 12.44 2.76
CA LEU A 190 16.01 11.64 3.67
C LEU A 190 17.19 11.00 2.93
N ALA A 191 18.32 10.93 3.63
CA ALA A 191 19.51 10.21 3.21
C ALA A 191 19.76 9.04 4.16
N LYS A 192 20.14 7.89 3.59
CA LYS A 192 20.56 6.69 4.35
C LYS A 192 21.86 7.00 5.09
N VAL A 193 21.94 6.61 6.35
CA VAL A 193 23.16 6.73 7.16
C VAL A 193 24.11 5.60 6.78
N ALA A 194 25.35 5.95 6.42
CA ALA A 194 26.36 4.97 6.04
C ALA A 194 26.60 3.93 7.14
N GLY A 195 26.68 2.66 6.76
CA GLY A 195 26.87 1.54 7.69
C GLY A 195 25.59 1.00 8.33
N HIS A 196 24.43 1.61 8.07
CA HIS A 196 23.12 1.14 8.54
C HIS A 196 22.22 0.77 7.38
N ARG A 197 21.37 -0.24 7.56
CA ARG A 197 20.41 -0.71 6.55
C ARG A 197 19.13 0.12 6.58
N THR A 198 18.69 0.50 7.79
CA THR A 198 17.34 1.00 8.08
C THR A 198 17.34 2.37 8.72
N VAL A 199 18.52 2.98 8.91
CA VAL A 199 18.67 4.29 9.56
C VAL A 199 18.83 5.41 8.55
N PHE A 200 18.01 6.44 8.70
CA PHE A 200 17.94 7.60 7.82
C PHE A 200 17.99 8.90 8.62
N ARG A 201 18.45 9.97 7.97
CA ARG A 201 18.45 11.33 8.50
C ARG A 201 18.03 12.32 7.43
N LEU A 202 17.71 13.55 7.83
CA LEU A 202 17.48 14.62 6.86
C LEU A 202 18.72 14.82 5.98
N ASP A 203 18.48 14.89 4.67
CA ASP A 203 19.49 15.26 3.70
C ASP A 203 19.76 16.76 3.81
N SER A 204 20.92 17.13 4.33
CA SER A 204 21.34 18.52 4.54
C SER A 204 21.72 19.24 3.25
N GLU A 205 21.96 18.51 2.17
CA GLU A 205 22.39 19.08 0.89
C GLU A 205 21.19 19.46 0.00
N ARG A 206 20.03 18.82 0.22
CA ARG A 206 18.82 19.05 -0.56
C ARG A 206 17.88 20.03 0.13
N LYS A 207 17.26 20.88 -0.70
CA LYS A 207 16.24 21.83 -0.24
C LYS A 207 14.89 21.15 -0.07
N SER A 208 14.01 21.78 0.71
CA SER A 208 12.60 21.38 0.80
C SER A 208 11.93 21.46 -0.56
N VAL A 209 11.12 20.45 -0.87
CA VAL A 209 10.28 20.38 -2.07
C VAL A 209 8.83 20.53 -1.64
N GLU A 210 8.03 21.28 -2.39
CA GLU A 210 6.58 21.35 -2.18
C GLU A 210 5.89 20.45 -3.21
N ILE A 211 5.10 19.49 -2.73
CA ILE A 211 4.24 18.65 -3.56
C ILE A 211 2.86 19.33 -3.62
N PRO A 212 2.43 19.86 -4.77
CA PRO A 212 1.13 20.52 -4.91
C PRO A 212 -0.04 19.58 -4.63
N ARG A 213 -1.20 20.13 -4.25
CA ARG A 213 -2.43 19.34 -4.00
C ARG A 213 -2.84 18.45 -5.17
N GLY A 214 -2.64 18.91 -6.40
CA GLY A 214 -2.94 18.13 -7.62
C GLY A 214 -2.01 16.94 -7.85
N GLU A 215 -0.89 16.87 -7.12
CA GLU A 215 0.12 15.80 -7.25
C GLU A 215 0.13 14.88 -6.01
N PHE A 216 -0.91 14.89 -5.18
CA PHE A 216 -0.96 14.03 -3.99
C PHE A 216 -0.93 12.53 -4.31
N THR A 217 -1.27 12.14 -5.55
CA THR A 217 -1.08 10.77 -6.04
C THR A 217 0.38 10.33 -6.08
N ARG A 218 1.34 11.25 -5.90
CA ARG A 218 2.76 10.93 -5.71
C ARG A 218 3.08 10.21 -4.40
N PHE A 219 2.24 10.35 -3.38
CA PHE A 219 2.45 9.68 -2.09
C PHE A 219 2.03 8.21 -2.19
N SER A 220 3.02 7.32 -2.19
CA SER A 220 2.80 5.87 -2.31
C SER A 220 2.27 5.29 -1.00
N HIS A 221 3.05 5.41 0.08
CA HIS A 221 2.70 4.87 1.38
C HIS A 221 3.49 5.56 2.49
N ARG A 222 2.95 5.50 3.71
CA ARG A 222 3.65 5.93 4.91
C ARG A 222 4.57 4.83 5.40
N ILE A 223 5.77 5.21 5.82
CA ILE A 223 6.75 4.31 6.42
C ILE A 223 6.75 4.57 7.94
N PRO A 224 6.43 3.56 8.78
CA PRO A 224 6.57 3.69 10.23
C PRO A 224 8.03 4.01 10.60
N GLN A 225 8.20 4.87 11.60
CA GLN A 225 9.52 5.37 12.00
C GLN A 225 9.70 5.34 13.52
N HIS A 226 10.94 5.15 13.97
CA HIS A 226 11.35 5.30 15.36
C HIS A 226 12.50 6.31 15.43
N ARG A 227 12.39 7.29 16.33
CA ARG A 227 13.43 8.32 16.48
C ARG A 227 14.54 7.80 17.38
N LEU A 228 15.77 7.85 16.90
CA LEU A 228 16.96 7.45 17.65
C LEU A 228 17.46 8.64 18.49
N ILE A 229 17.69 8.38 19.78
CA ILE A 229 18.06 9.39 20.78
C ILE A 229 19.31 8.95 21.55
N HIS A 230 19.39 7.68 21.95
CA HIS A 230 20.44 7.17 22.85
C HIS A 230 21.21 5.97 22.27
N GLU A 231 20.74 5.44 21.14
CA GLU A 231 21.31 4.29 20.45
C GLU A 231 22.72 4.60 19.93
N ALA A 232 23.55 3.55 19.81
CA ALA A 232 24.95 3.64 19.39
C ALA A 232 25.76 4.69 20.17
N GLY A 233 25.53 4.81 21.49
CA GLY A 233 26.22 5.79 22.34
C GLY A 233 25.83 7.25 22.05
N GLY A 234 24.68 7.48 21.39
CA GLY A 234 24.19 8.80 21.00
C GLY A 234 24.64 9.29 19.62
N ASN A 235 25.46 8.50 18.91
CA ASN A 235 25.96 8.87 17.57
C ASN A 235 24.84 8.97 16.52
N LEU A 236 23.71 8.29 16.75
CA LEU A 236 22.55 8.31 15.86
C LEU A 236 21.47 9.30 16.32
N CYS A 237 21.76 10.15 17.30
CA CYS A 237 20.81 11.15 17.78
C CYS A 237 20.35 12.06 16.63
N GLY A 238 19.04 12.12 16.42
CA GLY A 238 18.43 12.90 15.33
C GLY A 238 18.22 12.12 14.04
N CYS A 239 18.60 10.84 14.00
CA CYS A 239 18.23 9.91 12.94
C CYS A 239 16.89 9.21 13.26
N TRP A 240 16.34 8.56 12.26
CA TRP A 240 15.21 7.64 12.41
C TRP A 240 15.60 6.27 11.89
N GLU A 241 15.21 5.24 12.62
CA GLU A 241 15.06 3.91 12.06
C GLU A 241 13.69 3.81 11.40
N LEU A 242 13.66 3.24 10.20
CA LEU A 242 12.44 3.03 9.42
C LEU A 242 12.08 1.55 9.41
N ASP A 243 10.77 1.25 9.39
CA ASP A 243 10.27 -0.12 9.35
C ASP A 243 10.74 -0.84 8.07
N PRO A 244 11.58 -1.87 8.19
CA PRO A 244 12.13 -2.54 7.01
C PRO A 244 11.06 -3.16 6.11
N ALA A 245 9.94 -3.61 6.69
CA ALA A 245 8.80 -4.17 5.94
C ALA A 245 8.09 -3.15 5.05
N ALA A 246 8.32 -1.86 5.28
CA ALA A 246 7.75 -0.76 4.50
C ALA A 246 8.81 0.00 3.69
N LEU A 247 10.08 -0.44 3.71
CA LEU A 247 11.14 0.19 2.92
C LEU A 247 11.21 -0.44 1.52
N PRO A 248 11.26 0.37 0.45
CA PRO A 248 11.58 -0.17 -0.86
C PRO A 248 12.98 -0.83 -0.86
N GLU A 249 13.11 -1.98 -1.53
CA GLU A 249 14.33 -2.80 -1.49
C GLU A 249 15.59 -2.06 -1.95
N SER A 250 15.44 -1.12 -2.89
CA SER A 250 16.52 -0.24 -3.37
C SER A 250 17.15 0.64 -2.29
N PHE A 251 16.52 0.76 -1.12
CA PHE A 251 17.09 1.44 0.04
C PHE A 251 17.72 0.49 1.05
N ILE A 252 17.50 -0.82 0.96
CA ILE A 252 18.00 -1.81 1.92
C ILE A 252 19.37 -2.33 1.47
N TYR A 253 19.49 -2.72 0.20
CA TYR A 253 20.67 -3.36 -0.40
C TYR A 253 21.60 -2.38 -1.12
#